data_AF-A0A9P4IPD9-F1
#
_entry.id   AF-A0A9P4IPD9-F1
#
_cell.length_a   1.000
_cell.length_b   1.000
_cell.length_c   1.000
_cell.angle_alpha   90.00
_cell.angle_beta   90.00
_cell.angle_gamma   90.00
#
_symmetry.space_group_name_H-M   'P 1'
#
loop_
_entity.id
_entity.type
_entity.pdbx_description
1 polymer ?
#
loop_
_entity_poly.entity_id
_entity_poly.type
_entity_poly.pdbx_seq_one_letter_code
_entity_poly.pdbx_strand_id
1 'polypeptide(L)'
;MALDIHKELDDISRRLLELTDIDDTQEDALHHRLSTISAQLRAQKTCRAAIEELKQTRPVRRMTFNLKKLLDGSEASEARWSKLQTLEFNSLIFCLLSFSTLMTVPGDQFDWLLQNVTKYLEMQGFSLNLTESTAMKRTIDKIPRQENSHAFLKRYLKRELDMAVKSDNGGEDEPPQKRCRVECRLKVQVTHI
;
A
#
# COMPACT_ATOMS: atom_id res chain seq x y z
N MET A 1 12.12 -13.23 23.01
CA MET A 1 12.04 -12.02 22.16
C MET A 1 11.07 -10.97 22.73
N ALA A 2 9.76 -11.24 22.94
CA ALA A 2 8.84 -10.24 23.54
C ALA A 2 9.20 -9.84 24.98
N LEU A 3 9.61 -10.81 25.82
CA LEU A 3 10.10 -10.56 27.19
C LEU A 3 11.35 -9.67 27.24
N ASP A 4 12.17 -9.69 26.20
CA ASP A 4 13.42 -8.94 26.12
C ASP A 4 13.14 -7.46 25.83
N ILE A 5 12.19 -7.20 24.92
CA ILE A 5 11.74 -5.83 24.56
C ILE A 5 11.10 -5.12 25.76
N HIS A 6 10.31 -5.82 26.57
CA HIS A 6 9.72 -5.22 27.77
C HIS A 6 10.79 -4.82 28.79
N LYS A 7 11.81 -5.65 28.98
CA LYS A 7 12.94 -5.34 29.84
C LYS A 7 13.75 -4.14 29.34
N GLU A 8 14.00 -4.04 28.03
CA GLU A 8 14.64 -2.87 27.44
C GLU A 8 13.80 -1.60 27.65
N LEU A 9 12.46 -1.69 27.56
CA LEU A 9 11.57 -0.57 27.82
C LEU A 9 11.64 -0.11 29.28
N ASP A 10 11.66 -1.05 30.22
CA ASP A 10 11.79 -0.77 31.65
C ASP A 10 13.15 -0.11 31.97
N ASP A 11 14.22 -0.57 31.31
CA ASP A 11 15.55 0.04 31.42
C ASP A 11 15.58 1.47 30.84
N ILE A 12 14.91 1.72 29.72
CA ILE A 12 14.75 3.08 29.16
C ILE A 12 13.96 3.97 30.12
N SER A 13 12.85 3.46 30.68
CA SER A 13 12.03 4.19 31.65
C SER A 13 12.82 4.58 32.90
N ARG A 14 13.68 3.67 33.39
CA ARG A 14 14.57 3.95 34.53
C ARG A 14 15.58 5.04 34.20
N ARG A 15 16.25 4.94 33.05
CA ARG A 15 17.23 5.94 32.59
C ARG A 15 16.62 7.31 32.37
N LEU A 16 15.38 7.39 31.91
CA LEU A 16 14.65 8.66 31.77
C LEU A 16 14.44 9.35 33.13
N LEU A 17 14.19 8.59 34.21
CA LEU A 17 14.07 9.14 35.57
C LEU A 17 15.40 9.61 36.15
N GLU A 18 16.51 9.08 35.65
CA GLU A 18 17.87 9.44 36.05
C GLU A 18 18.42 10.66 35.29
N LEU A 19 17.68 11.19 34.30
CA LEU A 19 18.03 12.43 33.60
C LEU A 19 17.66 13.64 34.47
N THR A 20 18.61 14.11 35.27
CA THR A 20 18.42 15.25 36.18
C THR A 20 18.92 16.59 35.64
N ASP A 21 19.82 16.58 34.65
CA ASP A 21 20.43 17.78 34.05
C ASP A 21 20.28 17.77 32.52
N ILE A 22 19.04 17.84 32.03
CA ILE A 22 18.74 18.04 30.61
C ILE A 22 18.21 19.46 30.40
N ASP A 23 18.68 20.11 29.34
CA ASP A 23 18.15 21.40 28.92
C ASP A 23 16.85 21.22 28.12
N ASP A 24 16.05 22.29 28.00
CA ASP A 24 14.77 22.28 27.29
C ASP A 24 14.89 21.76 25.84
N THR A 25 16.03 21.99 25.19
CA THR A 25 16.26 21.55 23.80
C THR A 25 16.45 20.03 23.72
N GLN A 26 17.15 19.45 24.70
CA GLN A 26 17.32 18.00 24.84
C GLN A 26 16.01 17.32 25.22
N GLU A 27 15.23 17.93 26.11
CA GLU A 27 13.90 17.44 26.50
C GLU A 27 12.95 17.41 25.28
N ASP A 28 12.87 18.50 24.52
CA ASP A 28 12.08 18.59 23.28
C ASP A 28 12.51 17.53 22.26
N ALA A 29 13.82 17.32 22.09
CA ALA A 29 14.34 16.32 21.18
C ALA A 29 13.96 14.89 21.61
N LEU A 30 14.01 14.59 22.91
CA LEU A 30 13.60 13.29 23.44
C LEU A 30 12.09 13.07 23.26
N HIS A 31 11.28 14.07 23.58
CA HIS A 31 9.83 14.03 23.35
C HIS A 31 9.48 13.80 21.89
N HIS A 32 10.14 14.52 20.98
CA HIS A 32 9.94 14.34 19.55
C HIS A 32 10.28 12.91 19.10
N ARG A 33 11.41 12.35 19.58
CA ARG A 33 11.82 10.97 19.25
C ARG A 33 10.83 9.93 19.80
N LEU A 34 10.37 10.07 21.04
CA LEU A 34 9.37 9.18 21.64
C LEU A 34 8.04 9.24 20.89
N SER A 35 7.59 10.46 20.54
CA SER A 35 6.38 10.67 19.74
C SER A 35 6.50 9.98 18.37
N THR A 36 7.65 10.14 17.71
CA THR A 36 7.96 9.48 16.44
C THR A 36 7.86 7.96 16.58
N ILE A 37 8.56 7.35 17.55
CA ILE A 37 8.52 5.89 17.76
C ILE A 37 7.08 5.40 18.04
N SER A 38 6.31 6.16 18.81
CA SER A 38 4.90 5.85 19.10
C SER A 38 4.05 5.85 17.81
N ALA A 39 4.23 6.86 16.95
CA ALA A 39 3.56 6.92 15.65
C ALA A 39 3.93 5.72 14.76
N GLN A 40 5.21 5.34 14.72
CA GLN A 40 5.69 4.18 13.96
C GLN A 40 5.05 2.87 14.45
N LEU A 41 4.98 2.66 15.76
CA LEU A 41 4.37 1.47 16.34
C LEU A 41 2.88 1.37 16.00
N ARG A 42 2.16 2.51 16.03
CA ARG A 42 0.76 2.58 15.61
C ARG A 42 0.58 2.25 14.14
N ALA A 43 1.40 2.83 13.27
CA ALA A 43 1.36 2.56 11.83
C ALA A 43 1.63 1.07 11.53
N GLN A 44 2.62 0.45 12.20
CA GLN A 44 2.87 -1.00 12.10
C GLN A 44 1.69 -1.84 12.56
N LYS A 45 1.05 -1.47 13.68
CA LYS A 45 -0.15 -2.16 14.17
C LYS A 45 -1.27 -2.11 13.13
N THR A 46 -1.48 -0.96 12.51
CA THR A 46 -2.47 -0.78 11.43
C THR A 46 -2.12 -1.63 10.20
N CYS A 47 -0.86 -1.64 9.75
CA CYS A 47 -0.42 -2.50 8.66
C CYS A 47 -0.66 -3.98 8.95
N ARG A 48 -0.37 -4.43 10.18
CA ARG A 48 -0.60 -5.81 10.60
C ARG A 48 -2.08 -6.18 10.55
N ALA A 49 -2.94 -5.32 11.09
CA ALA A 49 -4.39 -5.54 11.05
C ALA A 49 -4.90 -5.62 9.61
N ALA A 50 -4.40 -4.74 8.73
CA ALA A 50 -4.72 -4.76 7.31
C ALA A 50 -4.28 -6.06 6.61
N ILE A 51 -3.06 -6.56 6.89
CA ILE A 51 -2.59 -7.85 6.37
C ILE A 51 -3.52 -8.98 6.80
N GLU A 52 -3.88 -9.06 8.08
CA GLU A 52 -4.77 -10.10 8.60
C GLU A 52 -6.18 -10.00 7.97
N GLU A 53 -6.71 -8.80 7.81
CA GLU A 53 -7.98 -8.57 7.10
C GLU A 53 -7.92 -9.06 5.65
N LEU A 54 -6.82 -8.82 4.94
CA LEU A 54 -6.63 -9.27 3.55
C LEU A 54 -6.39 -10.77 3.42
N LYS A 55 -5.88 -11.43 4.45
CA LYS A 55 -5.79 -12.90 4.50
C LYS A 55 -7.18 -13.53 4.67
N GLN A 56 -8.03 -12.92 5.49
CA GLN A 56 -9.36 -13.44 5.83
C GLN A 56 -10.42 -13.08 4.79
N THR A 57 -10.36 -11.87 4.25
CA THR A 57 -11.29 -11.34 3.26
C THR A 57 -10.52 -10.98 2.02
N ARG A 58 -11.07 -11.25 0.82
CA ARG A 58 -10.52 -10.72 -0.44
C ARG A 58 -11.32 -9.47 -0.83
N PRO A 59 -11.07 -8.28 -0.24
CA PRO A 59 -11.90 -7.10 -0.41
C PRO A 59 -11.65 -6.38 -1.74
N VAL A 60 -11.46 -7.13 -2.83
CA VAL A 60 -11.31 -6.57 -4.18
C VAL A 60 -12.53 -5.72 -4.57
N ARG A 61 -13.70 -6.00 -3.96
CA ARG A 61 -14.91 -5.16 -4.07
C ARG A 61 -14.74 -3.75 -3.49
N ARG A 62 -13.97 -3.60 -2.39
CA ARG A 62 -13.75 -2.30 -1.73
C ARG A 62 -12.78 -1.40 -2.49
N MET A 63 -11.91 -1.99 -3.30
CA MET A 63 -10.92 -1.23 -4.08
C MET A 63 -11.57 -0.22 -5.03
N THR A 64 -12.72 -0.54 -5.64
CA THR A 64 -13.43 0.42 -6.51
C THR A 64 -13.88 1.64 -5.72
N PHE A 65 -14.45 1.43 -4.53
CA PHE A 65 -14.89 2.51 -3.65
C PHE A 65 -13.70 3.35 -3.18
N ASN A 66 -12.63 2.69 -2.73
CA ASN A 66 -11.41 3.33 -2.25
C ASN A 66 -10.76 4.19 -3.34
N LEU A 67 -10.67 3.68 -4.56
CA LEU A 67 -10.16 4.45 -5.70
C LEU A 67 -11.08 5.61 -6.07
N LYS A 68 -12.40 5.41 -6.10
CA LYS A 68 -13.33 6.53 -6.35
C LYS A 68 -13.18 7.64 -5.30
N LYS A 69 -12.95 7.27 -4.03
CA LYS A 69 -12.71 8.23 -2.96
C LYS A 69 -11.37 8.96 -3.11
N LEU A 70 -10.32 8.26 -3.55
CA LEU A 70 -9.02 8.88 -3.84
C LEU A 70 -9.06 9.83 -5.05
N LEU A 71 -9.95 9.54 -5.99
CA LEU A 71 -10.11 10.26 -7.24
C LEU A 71 -11.30 11.24 -7.20
N ASP A 72 -11.81 11.57 -6.01
CA ASP A 72 -12.98 12.44 -5.85
C ASP A 72 -12.70 13.93 -6.10
N GLY A 73 -11.44 14.30 -6.32
CA GLY A 73 -11.00 15.67 -6.60
C GLY A 73 -10.89 16.56 -5.37
N SER A 74 -11.01 16.01 -4.16
CA SER A 74 -10.70 16.77 -2.94
C SER A 74 -9.19 16.90 -2.75
N GLU A 75 -8.72 18.07 -2.32
CA GLU A 75 -7.29 18.37 -2.14
C GLU A 75 -6.58 17.34 -1.23
N ALA A 76 -7.25 16.92 -0.15
CA ALA A 76 -6.73 15.91 0.76
C ALA A 76 -6.61 14.52 0.10
N SER A 77 -7.58 14.12 -0.73
CA SER A 77 -7.53 12.87 -1.49
C SER A 77 -6.46 12.90 -2.57
N GLU A 78 -6.33 14.01 -3.29
CA GLU A 78 -5.31 14.19 -4.33
C GLU A 78 -3.90 14.15 -3.75
N ALA A 79 -3.65 14.82 -2.62
CA ALA A 79 -2.35 14.78 -1.94
C ALA A 79 -1.98 13.35 -1.51
N ARG A 80 -2.93 12.61 -0.93
CA ARG A 80 -2.71 11.20 -0.56
C ARG A 80 -2.54 10.30 -1.78
N TRP A 81 -3.30 10.52 -2.84
CA TRP A 81 -3.22 9.75 -4.07
C TRP A 81 -1.86 9.93 -4.76
N SER A 82 -1.41 11.17 -4.90
CA SER A 82 -0.08 11.49 -5.45
C SER A 82 1.03 10.76 -4.69
N LYS A 83 1.00 10.80 -3.35
CA LYS A 83 1.95 10.07 -2.51
C LYS A 83 1.87 8.55 -2.72
N LEU A 84 0.68 7.96 -2.81
CA LEU A 84 0.50 6.53 -3.06
C LEU A 84 1.08 6.09 -4.41
N GLN A 85 0.98 6.93 -5.44
CA GLN A 85 1.50 6.59 -6.77
C GLN A 85 3.02 6.40 -6.81
N THR A 86 3.76 6.91 -5.83
CA THR A 86 5.21 6.69 -5.70
C THR A 86 5.58 5.26 -5.29
N LEU A 87 4.65 4.51 -4.72
CA LEU A 87 4.89 3.15 -4.25
C LEU A 87 5.11 2.17 -5.40
N GLU A 88 5.85 1.10 -5.12
CA GLU A 88 5.86 -0.09 -5.97
C GLU A 88 4.46 -0.68 -6.12
N PHE A 89 4.23 -1.38 -7.23
CA PHE A 89 2.88 -1.76 -7.63
C PHE A 89 2.18 -2.68 -6.61
N ASN A 90 2.90 -3.64 -6.03
CA ASN A 90 2.33 -4.52 -5.01
C ASN A 90 1.96 -3.76 -3.73
N SER A 91 2.86 -2.89 -3.26
CA SER A 91 2.63 -2.04 -2.10
C SER A 91 1.47 -1.07 -2.33
N LEU A 92 1.36 -0.51 -3.54
CA LEU A 92 0.22 0.32 -3.95
C LEU A 92 -1.10 -0.45 -3.88
N ILE A 93 -1.15 -1.67 -4.44
CA ILE A 93 -2.38 -2.47 -4.39
C ILE A 93 -2.72 -2.86 -2.94
N PHE A 94 -1.74 -3.21 -2.12
CA PHE A 94 -1.96 -3.43 -0.68
C PHE A 94 -2.62 -2.20 -0.04
N CYS A 95 -2.04 -1.01 -0.24
CA CYS A 95 -2.59 0.21 0.31
C CYS A 95 -4.01 0.51 -0.20
N LEU A 96 -4.30 0.22 -1.47
CA LEU A 96 -5.62 0.40 -2.07
C LEU A 96 -6.68 -0.57 -1.52
N LEU A 97 -6.31 -1.82 -1.29
CA LEU A 97 -7.22 -2.82 -0.70
C LEU A 97 -7.50 -2.53 0.77
N SER A 98 -6.48 -2.07 1.48
CA SER A 98 -6.53 -1.71 2.91
C SER A 98 -6.95 -0.26 3.15
N PHE A 99 -7.29 0.49 2.10
CA PHE A 99 -7.41 1.93 2.16
C PHE A 99 -8.46 2.43 3.15
N SER A 100 -9.56 1.70 3.37
CA SER A 100 -10.54 2.04 4.42
C SER A 100 -9.90 2.10 5.81
N THR A 101 -8.97 1.19 6.07
CA THR A 101 -8.22 1.06 7.32
C THR A 101 -7.05 2.05 7.37
N LEU A 102 -6.48 2.41 6.21
CA LEU A 102 -5.36 3.36 6.10
C LEU A 102 -5.80 4.83 6.00
N MET A 103 -7.07 5.11 5.65
CA MET A 103 -7.56 6.47 5.46
C MET A 103 -7.73 7.26 6.74
N THR A 104 -8.07 6.58 7.83
CA THR A 104 -8.21 7.20 9.14
C THR A 104 -6.87 7.44 9.83
N VAL A 105 -5.77 7.02 9.20
CA VAL A 105 -4.43 7.17 9.76
C VAL A 105 -4.00 8.65 9.66
N PRO A 106 -3.52 9.25 10.77
CA PRO A 106 -2.92 10.58 10.80
C PRO A 106 -1.77 10.76 9.79
N GLY A 107 -1.49 11.99 9.39
CA GLY A 107 -0.54 12.30 8.30
C GLY A 107 0.87 11.77 8.55
N ASP A 108 1.39 11.93 9.76
CA ASP A 108 2.69 11.41 10.22
C ASP A 108 2.78 9.88 10.12
N GLN A 109 1.73 9.18 10.56
CA GLN A 109 1.66 7.72 10.49
C GLN A 109 1.50 7.24 9.05
N PHE A 110 0.76 7.98 8.22
CA PHE A 110 0.58 7.68 6.80
C PHE A 110 1.89 7.84 6.04
N ASP A 111 2.63 8.92 6.28
CA ASP A 111 3.91 9.18 5.64
C ASP A 111 4.96 8.15 6.02
N TRP A 112 5.01 7.77 7.31
CA TRP A 112 5.87 6.67 7.75
C TRP A 112 5.50 5.35 7.06
N LEU A 113 4.20 5.05 6.95
CA LEU A 113 3.71 3.85 6.29
C LEU A 113 4.17 3.81 4.83
N LEU A 114 4.03 4.91 4.09
CA LEU A 114 4.45 4.95 2.68
C LEU A 114 5.94 4.67 2.51
N GLN A 115 6.78 5.20 3.40
CA GLN A 115 8.23 4.99 3.35
C GLN A 115 8.64 3.55 3.70
N ASN A 116 7.83 2.84 4.48
CA ASN A 116 8.22 1.56 5.08
C ASN A 116 7.36 0.37 4.63
N VAL A 117 6.24 0.59 3.93
CA VAL A 117 5.27 -0.47 3.62
C VAL A 117 5.89 -1.58 2.77
N THR A 118 6.71 -1.27 1.77
CA THR A 118 7.35 -2.29 0.93
C THR A 118 8.22 -3.22 1.77
N LYS A 119 9.14 -2.66 2.55
CA LYS A 119 10.00 -3.43 3.46
C LYS A 119 9.18 -4.20 4.50
N TYR A 120 8.11 -3.60 5.01
CA TYR A 120 7.23 -4.25 5.98
C TYR A 120 6.55 -5.49 5.39
N LEU A 121 5.98 -5.38 4.19
CA LEU A 121 5.34 -6.51 3.50
C LEU A 121 6.33 -7.64 3.22
N GLU A 122 7.56 -7.30 2.80
CA GLU A 122 8.64 -8.28 2.60
C GLU A 122 8.99 -9.02 3.89
N MET A 123 9.19 -8.29 5.00
CA MET A 123 9.48 -8.90 6.31
C MET A 123 8.35 -9.80 6.81
N GLN A 124 7.09 -9.47 6.49
CA GLN A 124 5.94 -10.29 6.83
C GLN A 124 5.74 -11.46 5.86
N GLY A 125 6.57 -11.60 4.83
CA GLY A 125 6.40 -12.61 3.77
C GLY A 125 5.07 -12.44 3.03
N PHE A 126 4.49 -11.24 3.04
CA PHE A 126 3.19 -10.99 2.45
C PHE A 126 3.32 -10.86 0.93
N SER A 127 2.77 -11.84 0.21
CA SER A 127 2.65 -11.77 -1.23
C SER A 127 1.20 -11.54 -1.66
N LEU A 128 1.03 -10.53 -2.50
CA LEU A 128 -0.22 -10.27 -3.19
C LEU A 128 -0.29 -11.18 -4.43
N ASN A 129 -0.79 -12.41 -4.26
CA ASN A 129 -1.15 -13.29 -5.37
C ASN A 129 -2.44 -12.80 -6.03
N LEU A 130 -2.32 -11.67 -6.73
CA LEU A 130 -3.42 -10.99 -7.41
C LEU A 130 -3.75 -11.57 -8.78
N THR A 131 -2.90 -12.45 -9.28
CA THR A 131 -2.79 -12.84 -10.69
C THR A 131 -4.03 -13.54 -11.26
N GLU A 132 -4.92 -14.06 -10.41
CA GLU A 132 -6.06 -14.87 -10.86
C GLU A 132 -7.43 -14.27 -10.51
N SER A 133 -7.47 -13.14 -9.82
CA SER A 133 -8.75 -12.60 -9.40
C SER A 133 -9.40 -11.89 -10.59
N THR A 134 -10.28 -12.60 -11.32
CA THR A 134 -11.27 -12.00 -12.22
C THR A 134 -12.00 -10.83 -11.57
N ALA A 135 -12.10 -10.81 -10.23
CA ALA A 135 -12.63 -9.67 -9.48
C ALA A 135 -11.74 -8.43 -9.58
N MET A 136 -10.40 -8.57 -9.62
CA MET A 136 -9.48 -7.43 -9.78
C MET A 136 -9.66 -6.79 -11.14
N LYS A 137 -9.65 -7.61 -12.21
CA LYS A 137 -9.97 -7.16 -13.58
C LYS A 137 -11.30 -6.40 -13.63
N ARG A 138 -12.36 -6.98 -13.06
CA ARG A 138 -13.70 -6.36 -13.01
C ARG A 138 -13.74 -5.07 -12.19
N THR A 139 -12.93 -4.96 -11.14
CA THR A 139 -12.82 -3.75 -10.30
C THR A 139 -12.07 -2.67 -11.07
N ILE A 140 -10.96 -3.00 -11.74
CA ILE A 140 -10.18 -2.06 -12.54
C ILE A 140 -11.00 -1.52 -13.72
N ASP A 141 -11.76 -2.38 -14.40
CA ASP A 141 -12.64 -2.00 -15.51
C ASP A 141 -13.72 -0.97 -15.09
N LYS A 142 -14.01 -0.83 -13.78
CA LYS A 142 -14.99 0.13 -13.23
C LYS A 142 -14.38 1.45 -12.76
N ILE A 143 -13.06 1.62 -12.86
CA ILE A 143 -12.38 2.84 -12.44
C ILE A 143 -12.69 3.96 -13.45
N PRO A 144 -13.08 5.17 -12.99
CA PRO A 144 -13.23 6.33 -13.86
C PRO A 144 -11.93 6.61 -14.64
N ARG A 145 -12.02 6.79 -15.96
CA ARG A 145 -10.87 7.14 -16.80
C ARG A 145 -10.65 8.64 -16.80
N GLN A 146 -9.97 9.10 -15.76
CA GLN A 146 -9.59 10.50 -15.55
C GLN A 146 -8.06 10.63 -15.57
N GLU A 147 -7.54 11.82 -15.82
CA GLU A 147 -6.10 12.07 -15.95
C GLU A 147 -5.29 11.52 -14.76
N ASN A 148 -5.77 11.75 -13.54
CA ASN A 148 -5.17 11.28 -12.30
C ASN A 148 -5.15 9.74 -12.13
N SER A 149 -5.97 8.99 -12.88
CA SER A 149 -6.03 7.53 -12.87
C SER A 149 -5.14 6.87 -13.94
N HIS A 150 -4.73 7.61 -14.97
CA HIS A 150 -4.05 7.06 -16.16
C HIS A 150 -2.74 6.35 -15.82
N ALA A 151 -1.91 6.96 -14.96
CA ALA A 151 -0.65 6.38 -14.53
C ALA A 151 -0.85 5.01 -13.84
N PHE A 152 -1.86 4.92 -12.98
CA PHE A 152 -2.21 3.67 -12.30
C PHE A 152 -2.68 2.59 -13.29
N LEU A 153 -3.61 2.93 -14.19
CA LEU A 153 -4.15 1.99 -15.19
C LEU A 153 -3.05 1.46 -16.12
N LYS A 154 -2.12 2.32 -16.55
CA LYS A 154 -0.97 1.93 -17.37
C LYS A 154 -0.05 0.95 -16.64
N ARG A 155 0.23 1.18 -15.35
CA ARG A 155 1.03 0.28 -14.51
C ARG A 155 0.33 -1.08 -14.32
N TYR A 156 -0.98 -1.08 -14.08
CA TYR A 156 -1.78 -2.30 -13.96
C TYR A 156 -1.72 -3.13 -15.25
N LEU A 157 -1.94 -2.50 -16.40
CA LEU A 157 -1.93 -3.16 -17.69
C LEU A 157 -0.56 -3.78 -18.05
N LYS A 158 0.53 -3.05 -17.79
CA LYS A 158 1.89 -3.58 -17.96
C LYS A 158 2.10 -4.83 -17.11
N ARG A 159 1.67 -4.80 -15.85
CA ARG A 159 1.75 -5.95 -14.93
C ARG A 159 0.96 -7.15 -15.46
N GLU A 160 -0.25 -6.94 -15.99
CA GLU A 160 -1.04 -8.03 -16.57
C GLU A 160 -0.35 -8.70 -17.75
N LEU A 161 0.28 -7.91 -18.63
CA LEU A 161 1.05 -8.42 -19.76
C LEU A 161 2.26 -9.25 -19.31
N ASP A 162 3.03 -8.71 -18.36
CA ASP A 162 4.22 -9.40 -17.81
C ASP A 162 3.85 -10.77 -17.20
N MET A 163 2.66 -10.89 -16.59
CA MET A 163 2.18 -12.15 -16.02
C MET A 163 1.64 -13.11 -17.08
N ALA A 164 0.99 -12.60 -18.14
CA ALA A 164 0.55 -13.42 -19.26
C ALA A 164 1.75 -14.07 -19.99
N VAL A 165 2.82 -13.30 -20.23
CA VAL A 165 4.05 -13.80 -20.87
C VAL A 165 4.76 -14.86 -20.01
N LYS A 166 4.75 -14.70 -18.68
CA LYS A 166 5.33 -15.70 -17.76
C LYS A 166 4.57 -17.02 -17.71
N SER A 167 3.26 -16.99 -17.98
CA SER A 167 2.42 -18.19 -18.01
C SER A 167 2.63 -19.01 -19.30
N ASP A 168 2.99 -18.36 -20.41
CA ASP A 168 3.30 -19.01 -21.70
C ASP A 168 4.66 -19.75 -21.72
N ASN A 169 5.58 -19.45 -20.80
CA ASN A 169 6.89 -20.12 -20.73
C ASN A 169 6.89 -21.43 -19.92
N GLY A 170 5.71 -21.88 -19.46
CA GLY A 170 5.51 -23.08 -18.66
C GLY A 170 4.54 -24.07 -19.29
N GLY A 171 4.78 -24.48 -20.54
CA GLY A 171 4.16 -25.66 -21.15
C GLY A 171 2.73 -25.48 -21.71
N GLU A 172 2.62 -25.72 -23.01
CA GLU A 172 1.40 -26.02 -23.80
C GLU A 172 0.52 -24.83 -24.25
N ASP A 173 0.78 -24.41 -25.50
CA ASP A 173 -0.10 -23.78 -26.50
C ASP A 173 -1.44 -23.18 -26.01
N GLU A 174 -1.40 -21.93 -25.51
CA GLU A 174 -2.61 -21.08 -25.50
C GLU A 174 -2.78 -20.34 -26.84
N PRO A 175 -4.01 -20.27 -27.40
CA PRO A 175 -4.19 -19.79 -28.77
C PRO A 175 -3.85 -18.30 -28.92
N PRO A 176 -3.32 -17.87 -30.09
CA PRO A 176 -2.92 -16.50 -30.41
C PRO A 176 -4.03 -15.44 -30.25
N GLN A 177 -5.28 -15.85 -30.06
CA GLN A 177 -6.45 -15.01 -29.85
C GLN A 177 -6.45 -14.22 -28.54
N LYS A 178 -5.81 -14.70 -27.46
CA LYS A 178 -5.77 -13.97 -26.18
C LYS A 178 -4.80 -12.79 -26.21
N ARG A 179 -3.62 -12.95 -26.83
CA ARG A 179 -2.63 -11.87 -27.01
C ARG A 179 -3.21 -10.70 -27.82
N CYS A 180 -3.88 -10.98 -28.94
CA CYS A 180 -4.56 -9.96 -29.74
C CYS A 180 -5.65 -9.21 -28.95
N ARG A 181 -6.36 -9.86 -28.02
CA ARG A 181 -7.45 -9.21 -27.27
C ARG A 181 -6.95 -8.22 -26.22
N VAL A 182 -5.78 -8.47 -25.62
CA VAL A 182 -5.14 -7.53 -24.69
C VAL A 182 -4.51 -6.36 -25.45
N GLU A 183 -3.91 -6.61 -26.62
CA GLU A 183 -3.41 -5.57 -27.52
C GLU A 183 -4.50 -4.71 -28.16
N CYS A 184 -5.66 -5.29 -28.50
CA CYS A 184 -6.83 -4.52 -28.94
C CYS A 184 -7.42 -3.69 -27.80
N ARG A 185 -7.43 -4.20 -26.56
CA ARG A 185 -7.75 -3.37 -25.38
C ARG A 185 -6.75 -2.23 -25.21
N LEU A 186 -5.44 -2.47 -25.36
CA LEU A 186 -4.41 -1.42 -25.37
C LEU A 186 -4.71 -0.32 -26.39
N LYS A 187 -5.04 -0.69 -27.63
CA LYS A 187 -5.36 0.31 -28.67
C LYS A 187 -6.59 1.13 -28.33
N VAL A 188 -7.70 0.50 -27.93
CA VAL A 188 -8.96 1.22 -27.60
C VAL A 188 -8.84 2.02 -26.30
N GLN A 189 -8.05 1.55 -25.33
CA GLN A 189 -7.87 2.23 -24.05
C GLN A 189 -6.83 3.36 -24.10
N VAL A 190 -5.92 3.37 -25.08
CA VAL A 190 -4.92 4.43 -25.28
C VAL A 190 -5.35 5.46 -26.33
N THR A 191 -6.22 5.10 -27.28
CA THR A 191 -6.74 6.05 -28.31
C THR A 191 -7.92 6.91 -27.84
N HIS A 192 -8.47 6.64 -26.65
CA HIS A 192 -9.43 7.51 -25.97
C HIS A 192 -8.86 8.14 -24.68
N ILE A 193 -7.52 8.23 -24.58
CA ILE A 193 -6.77 9.03 -23.60
C ILE A 193 -6.35 10.33 -24.27
#